data_AF-A0A0M3DCJ8-F1
#
_entry.id   AF-A0A0M3DCJ8-F1
#
_cell.length_a   1.000
_cell.length_b   1.000
_cell.length_c   1.000
_cell.angle_alpha   90.00
_cell.angle_beta   90.00
_cell.angle_gamma   90.00
#
_symmetry.space_group_name_H-M   'P 1'
#
loop_
_entity.id
_entity.type
_entity.pdbx_description
1 polymer ?
#
loop_
_entity_poly.entity_id
_entity_poly.type
_entity_poly.pdbx_seq_one_letter_code
_entity_poly.pdbx_strand_id
1 'polypeptide(L)'
;MSSLILELQQKALDENISISTLLRYALVVSKKLKIQDFENWISAELNGYQNSSIKLPEYRKLTGECKAFNRISGYVPVVLDETCSAENMVTTANFSNPLPELEFLINQNSDNSISVAYPPNVESVLRKILEHGDSFKFSLSIGKSKIQVVLDNVKNTILNWALDLEQEGILGENMTFTVEEQQKAIEKSYINNYFYGDVSDSQIQQNSENCTQSTQY
;
A
#
# COMPACT_ATOMS: atom_id res chain seq x y z
N MET A 1 31.07 1.20 13.39
CA MET A 1 30.08 2.24 13.71
C MET A 1 28.81 1.86 13.00
N SER A 2 27.68 1.74 13.70
CA SER A 2 26.41 1.41 13.07
C SER A 2 25.72 2.68 12.58
N SER A 3 25.46 2.73 11.28
CA SER A 3 24.57 3.74 10.68
C SER A 3 23.15 3.22 10.75
N LEU A 4 22.23 4.08 11.20
CA LEU A 4 20.82 3.75 11.32
C LEU A 4 20.20 3.42 9.94
N ILE A 5 20.65 4.13 8.90
CA ILE A 5 20.17 3.92 7.53
C ILE A 5 20.71 2.61 6.95
N LEU A 6 21.99 2.29 7.16
CA LEU A 6 22.54 1.00 6.72
C LEU A 6 21.87 -0.19 7.43
N GLU A 7 21.54 -0.06 8.72
CA GLU A 7 20.76 -1.06 9.43
C GLU A 7 19.33 -1.20 8.86
N LEU A 8 18.68 -0.09 8.50
CA LEU A 8 17.36 -0.12 7.86
C LEU A 8 17.41 -0.86 6.51
N GLN A 9 18.43 -0.59 5.68
CA GLN A 9 18.64 -1.28 4.41
C GLN A 9 18.86 -2.79 4.61
N GLN A 10 19.73 -3.17 5.55
CA GLN A 10 19.97 -4.58 5.88
C GLN A 10 18.68 -5.28 6.31
N LYS A 11 17.84 -4.59 7.10
CA LYS A 11 16.54 -5.14 7.53
C LYS A 11 15.54 -5.24 6.40
N ALA A 12 15.57 -4.33 5.43
CA ALA A 12 14.70 -4.38 4.27
C ALA A 12 15.09 -5.52 3.31
N LEU A 13 16.37 -5.89 3.26
CA LEU A 13 16.90 -7.01 2.47
C LEU A 13 16.72 -8.38 3.14
N ASP A 14 16.50 -8.44 4.47
CA ASP A 14 16.29 -9.69 5.18
C ASP A 14 14.84 -10.19 5.01
N GLU A 15 14.70 -11.30 4.28
CA GLU A 15 13.41 -11.94 4.02
C GLU A 15 12.73 -12.46 5.29
N ASN A 16 13.49 -12.75 6.36
CA ASN A 16 12.96 -13.33 7.60
C ASN A 16 12.35 -12.28 8.54
N ILE A 17 12.53 -10.99 8.25
CA ILE A 17 12.01 -9.93 9.10
C ILE A 17 10.52 -9.71 8.81
N SER A 18 9.73 -9.74 9.89
CA SER A 18 8.31 -9.38 9.84
C SER A 18 8.14 -7.93 9.36
N ILE A 19 7.12 -7.67 8.54
CA ILE A 19 6.81 -6.32 8.04
C ILE A 19 6.60 -5.32 9.18
N SER A 20 6.01 -5.77 10.30
CA SER A 20 5.78 -4.92 11.47
C SER A 20 7.08 -4.39 12.09
N THR A 21 8.11 -5.24 12.17
CA THR A 21 9.43 -4.86 12.68
C THR A 21 10.11 -3.85 11.75
N LEU A 22 10.05 -4.07 10.44
CA LEU A 22 10.60 -3.15 9.44
C LEU A 22 9.93 -1.77 9.51
N LEU A 23 8.59 -1.74 9.55
CA LEU A 23 7.81 -0.50 9.67
C LEU A 23 8.09 0.25 10.97
N ARG A 24 8.20 -0.46 12.11
CA ARG A 24 8.54 0.18 13.40
C ARG A 24 9.94 0.79 13.36
N TYR A 25 10.90 0.13 12.72
CA TYR A 25 12.24 0.67 12.56
C TYR A 25 12.21 1.93 11.67
N ALA A 26 11.51 1.86 10.53
CA ALA A 26 11.30 3.01 9.65
C ALA A 26 10.60 4.18 10.37
N LEU A 27 9.67 3.91 11.29
CA LEU A 27 8.98 4.92 12.10
C LEU A 27 9.93 5.64 13.05
N VAL A 28 10.88 4.91 13.64
CA VAL A 28 11.91 5.52 14.49
C VAL A 28 12.80 6.45 13.68
N VAL A 29 13.21 6.02 12.48
CA VAL A 29 14.02 6.82 11.55
C VAL A 29 13.26 8.08 11.15
N SER A 30 12.00 7.94 10.72
CA SER A 30 11.18 9.05 10.23
C SER A 30 10.90 10.10 11.30
N LYS A 31 10.61 9.66 12.54
CA LYS A 31 10.44 10.56 13.69
C LYS A 31 11.71 11.34 14.01
N LYS A 32 12.87 10.69 13.94
CA LYS A 32 14.16 11.35 14.24
C LYS A 32 14.56 12.33 13.14
N LEU A 33 14.20 12.06 11.89
CA LEU A 33 14.36 12.99 10.76
C LEU A 33 13.27 14.07 10.68
N LYS A 34 12.20 13.95 11.48
CA LYS A 34 11.04 14.85 11.51
C LYS A 34 10.28 14.92 10.18
N ILE A 35 10.25 13.82 9.44
CA ILE A 35 9.51 13.70 8.18
C ILE A 35 8.07 13.24 8.51
N GLN A 36 7.18 14.21 8.73
CA GLN A 36 5.82 13.94 9.20
C GLN A 36 4.99 13.10 8.22
N ASP A 37 5.17 13.31 6.91
CA ASP A 37 4.40 12.61 5.89
C ASP A 37 4.74 11.12 5.84
N PHE A 38 6.03 10.79 5.96
CA PHE A 38 6.48 9.40 6.03
C PHE A 38 6.03 8.73 7.33
N GLU A 39 6.05 9.46 8.46
CA GLU A 39 5.46 9.00 9.72
C GLU A 39 3.97 8.67 9.57
N ASN A 40 3.20 9.54 8.92
CA ASN A 40 1.77 9.37 8.69
C ASN A 40 1.50 8.14 7.81
N TRP A 41 2.28 7.95 6.74
CA TRP A 41 2.16 6.78 5.88
C TRP A 41 2.49 5.48 6.62
N ILE A 42 3.62 5.41 7.34
CA ILE A 42 3.98 4.22 8.13
C ILE A 42 2.89 3.90 9.17
N SER A 43 2.35 4.94 9.81
CA SER A 43 1.30 4.79 10.80
C SER A 43 0.00 4.26 10.19
N ALA A 44 -0.35 4.68 8.98
CA ALA A 44 -1.49 4.14 8.23
C ALA A 44 -1.24 2.68 7.79
N GLU A 45 -0.02 2.35 7.39
CA GLU A 45 0.38 0.99 7.01
C GLU A 45 0.35 0.02 8.22
N LEU A 46 0.72 0.50 9.42
CA LEU A 46 0.70 -0.28 10.67
C LEU A 46 -0.68 -0.43 11.29
N ASN A 47 -1.53 0.60 11.25
CA ASN A 47 -2.81 0.64 11.95
C ASN A 47 -4.04 0.50 11.02
N GLY A 48 -3.80 0.49 9.71
CA GLY A 48 -4.86 0.51 8.69
C GLY A 48 -5.39 1.91 8.39
N TYR A 49 -6.10 2.02 7.27
CA TYR A 49 -6.61 3.27 6.70
C TYR A 49 -8.03 3.60 7.19
N GLN A 50 -8.34 3.32 8.46
CA GLN A 50 -9.73 3.32 8.95
C GLN A 50 -10.36 4.72 9.08
N ASN A 51 -9.57 5.79 9.19
CA ASN A 51 -10.05 7.17 9.42
C ASN A 51 -9.14 8.27 8.86
N SER A 52 -8.23 7.92 7.94
CA SER A 52 -7.18 8.83 7.52
C SER A 52 -7.60 9.67 6.32
N SER A 53 -7.40 10.99 6.38
CA SER A 53 -7.36 11.91 5.24
C SER A 53 -6.26 11.56 4.21
N ILE A 54 -5.61 10.41 4.38
CA ILE A 54 -4.49 9.89 3.60
C ILE A 54 -5.10 9.02 2.50
N LYS A 55 -4.79 9.36 1.25
CA LYS A 55 -5.22 8.60 0.08
C LYS A 55 -4.71 7.15 0.20
N LEU A 56 -5.59 6.18 -0.05
CA LEU A 56 -5.20 4.78 -0.12
C LEU A 56 -4.25 4.59 -1.33
N PRO A 57 -3.05 4.01 -1.14
CA PRO A 57 -2.13 3.77 -2.25
C PRO A 57 -2.69 2.81 -3.30
N GLU A 58 -2.31 2.98 -4.56
CA GLU A 58 -2.83 2.17 -5.67
C GLU A 58 -2.48 0.68 -5.52
N TYR A 59 -1.30 0.35 -4.96
CA TYR A 59 -0.91 -1.03 -4.68
C TYR A 59 -1.81 -1.72 -3.64
N ARG A 60 -2.64 -0.99 -2.87
CA ARG A 60 -3.64 -1.55 -1.95
C ARG A 60 -4.96 -1.94 -2.63
N LYS A 61 -5.12 -1.62 -3.93
CA LYS A 61 -6.27 -2.04 -4.74
C LYS A 61 -5.95 -3.39 -5.37
N LEU A 62 -6.59 -4.43 -4.87
CA LEU A 62 -6.37 -5.79 -5.34
C LEU A 62 -7.51 -6.25 -6.25
N THR A 63 -7.16 -6.99 -7.29
CA THR A 63 -8.11 -7.66 -8.17
C THR A 63 -8.24 -9.14 -7.78
N GLY A 64 -9.45 -9.67 -7.92
CA GLY A 64 -9.79 -11.05 -7.62
C GLY A 64 -10.96 -11.56 -8.45
N GLU A 65 -11.33 -12.81 -8.18
CA GLU A 65 -12.43 -13.50 -8.85
C GLU A 65 -13.69 -13.47 -7.99
N CYS A 66 -14.81 -13.02 -8.55
CA CYS A 66 -16.11 -13.14 -7.88
C CYS A 66 -16.50 -14.63 -7.79
N LYS A 67 -16.76 -15.12 -6.58
CA LYS A 67 -17.22 -16.49 -6.33
C LYS A 67 -18.57 -16.48 -5.61
N ALA A 68 -19.46 -17.35 -6.03
CA ALA A 68 -20.72 -17.65 -5.40
C ALA A 68 -20.62 -18.95 -4.63
N PHE A 69 -21.00 -18.95 -3.35
CA PHE A 69 -21.08 -20.15 -2.55
C PHE A 69 -22.40 -20.89 -2.84
N ASN A 70 -22.29 -22.05 -3.47
CA ASN A 70 -23.37 -23.01 -3.66
C ASN A 70 -23.30 -24.07 -2.54
N ARG A 71 -24.44 -24.37 -1.90
CA ARG A 71 -24.52 -25.38 -0.82
C ARG A 71 -24.11 -26.79 -1.28
N ILE A 72 -24.23 -27.09 -2.57
CA ILE A 72 -23.96 -28.41 -3.13
C ILE A 72 -22.52 -28.49 -3.68
N SER A 73 -22.11 -27.51 -4.50
CA SER A 73 -20.84 -27.54 -5.23
C SER A 73 -19.72 -26.71 -4.61
N GLY A 74 -19.98 -26.03 -3.49
CA GLY A 74 -19.03 -25.10 -2.87
C GLY A 74 -18.92 -23.79 -3.66
N TYR A 75 -17.75 -23.16 -3.63
CA TYR A 75 -17.51 -21.90 -4.33
C TYR A 75 -17.39 -22.10 -5.84
N VAL A 76 -18.27 -21.46 -6.60
CA VAL A 76 -18.31 -21.48 -8.07
C VAL A 76 -17.96 -20.08 -8.58
N PRO A 77 -17.10 -19.94 -9.61
CA PRO A 77 -16.80 -18.64 -10.21
C PRO A 77 -18.05 -18.03 -10.84
N VAL A 78 -18.24 -16.74 -10.64
CA VAL A 78 -19.28 -15.94 -11.31
C VAL A 78 -18.66 -15.27 -12.52
N VAL A 79 -19.13 -15.63 -13.70
CA VAL A 79 -18.78 -14.94 -14.95
C VAL A 79 -19.81 -13.84 -15.17
N LEU A 80 -19.36 -12.59 -15.24
CA LEU A 80 -20.18 -11.47 -15.68
C LEU A 80 -19.88 -11.18 -17.14
N ASP A 81 -20.90 -10.80 -17.91
CA ASP A 81 -20.70 -10.37 -19.29
C ASP A 81 -19.90 -9.06 -19.36
N GLU A 82 -19.04 -8.92 -20.37
CA GLU A 82 -18.15 -7.75 -20.61
C GLU A 82 -18.91 -6.41 -20.70
N THR A 83 -20.22 -6.44 -20.97
CA THR A 83 -21.07 -5.25 -21.04
C THR A 83 -21.56 -4.77 -19.66
N CYS A 84 -21.23 -5.49 -18.58
CA CYS A 84 -21.70 -5.16 -17.24
C CYS A 84 -20.86 -4.02 -16.65
N SER A 85 -21.45 -2.83 -16.51
CA SER A 85 -20.81 -1.67 -15.88
C SER A 85 -20.38 -1.88 -14.42
N ALA A 86 -20.74 -3.02 -13.81
CA ALA A 86 -20.41 -3.39 -12.44
C ALA A 86 -19.16 -4.27 -12.32
N GLU A 87 -18.49 -4.65 -13.41
CA GLU A 87 -17.34 -5.56 -13.39
C GLU A 87 -16.25 -5.10 -12.41
N ASN A 88 -15.78 -3.86 -12.53
CA ASN A 88 -14.76 -3.32 -11.62
C ASN A 88 -15.21 -3.33 -10.15
N MET A 89 -16.49 -3.09 -9.88
CA MET A 89 -17.05 -3.06 -8.51
C MET A 89 -17.02 -4.45 -7.87
N VAL A 90 -17.07 -5.51 -8.67
CA VAL A 90 -17.08 -6.90 -8.16
C VAL A 90 -15.69 -7.54 -8.21
N THR A 91 -14.82 -7.14 -9.13
CA THR A 91 -13.48 -7.75 -9.27
C THR A 91 -12.42 -7.03 -8.43
N THR A 92 -12.66 -5.81 -7.97
CA THR A 92 -11.70 -5.04 -7.18
C THR A 92 -12.09 -4.95 -5.70
N ALA A 93 -11.10 -4.99 -4.82
CA ALA A 93 -11.25 -4.67 -3.41
C ALA A 93 -10.11 -3.78 -2.91
N ASN A 94 -10.49 -2.82 -2.07
CA ASN A 94 -9.58 -1.90 -1.41
C ASN A 94 -9.21 -2.47 -0.03
N PHE A 95 -7.94 -2.77 0.18
CA PHE A 95 -7.45 -3.30 1.46
C PHE A 95 -6.94 -2.17 2.35
N SER A 96 -7.83 -1.70 3.23
CA SER A 96 -7.51 -0.71 4.27
C SER A 96 -7.00 -1.34 5.57
N ASN A 97 -6.91 -2.67 5.65
CA ASN A 97 -6.42 -3.38 6.83
C ASN A 97 -4.94 -3.08 7.14
N PRO A 98 -4.55 -3.15 8.43
CA PRO A 98 -3.15 -3.18 8.86
C PRO A 98 -2.31 -4.20 8.06
N LEU A 99 -1.09 -3.84 7.63
CA LEU A 99 -0.18 -4.81 7.00
C LEU A 99 0.14 -6.04 7.88
N PRO A 100 0.31 -5.91 9.21
CA PRO A 100 0.56 -7.09 10.04
C PRO A 100 -0.59 -8.11 9.98
N GLU A 101 -1.83 -7.65 9.77
CA GLU A 101 -2.98 -8.54 9.55
C GLU A 101 -2.85 -9.27 8.21
N LEU A 102 -2.46 -8.57 7.15
CA LEU A 102 -2.25 -9.16 5.82
C LEU A 102 -1.10 -10.18 5.81
N GLU A 103 0.02 -9.86 6.47
CA GLU A 103 1.15 -10.77 6.66
C GLU A 103 0.72 -12.04 7.41
N PHE A 104 -0.05 -11.89 8.50
CA PHE A 104 -0.60 -13.02 9.23
C PHE A 104 -1.50 -13.89 8.34
N LEU A 105 -2.36 -13.28 7.53
CA LEU A 105 -3.29 -13.99 6.65
C LEU A 105 -2.58 -14.79 5.54
N ILE A 106 -1.49 -14.27 4.98
CA ILE A 106 -0.68 -15.00 3.97
C ILE A 106 -0.02 -16.22 4.61
N ASN A 107 0.53 -16.06 5.81
CA ASN A 107 1.30 -17.10 6.51
C ASN A 107 0.43 -18.24 7.09
N GLN A 108 -0.90 -18.11 7.11
CA GLN A 108 -1.76 -19.22 7.50
C GLN A 108 -1.75 -20.33 6.44
N ASN A 109 -1.68 -21.59 6.87
CA ASN A 109 -1.67 -22.81 6.03
C ASN A 109 -3.03 -23.13 5.34
N SER A 110 -3.85 -22.13 5.10
CA SER A 110 -5.11 -22.23 4.36
C SER A 110 -4.90 -22.10 2.84
N ASP A 111 -5.97 -22.32 2.07
CA ASP A 111 -6.04 -22.16 0.62
C ASP A 111 -5.17 -21.01 0.05
N ASN A 112 -4.73 -21.14 -1.19
CA ASN A 112 -3.89 -20.14 -1.88
C ASN A 112 -4.63 -18.82 -2.18
N SER A 113 -5.86 -18.66 -1.69
CA SER A 113 -6.70 -17.49 -1.85
C SER A 113 -7.43 -17.14 -0.56
N ILE A 114 -7.69 -15.85 -0.37
CA ILE A 114 -8.52 -15.31 0.71
C ILE A 114 -9.88 -14.95 0.14
N SER A 115 -10.95 -15.31 0.85
CA SER A 115 -12.31 -14.92 0.52
C SER A 115 -12.70 -13.68 1.31
N VAL A 116 -12.96 -12.58 0.60
CA VAL A 116 -13.43 -11.32 1.16
C VAL A 116 -14.92 -11.19 0.94
N ALA A 117 -15.67 -10.89 2.00
CA ALA A 117 -17.09 -10.63 1.89
C ALA A 117 -17.33 -9.31 1.15
N TYR A 118 -18.32 -9.29 0.26
CA TYR A 118 -18.72 -8.04 -0.37
C TYR A 118 -19.43 -7.12 0.62
N PRO A 119 -19.28 -5.79 0.48
CA PRO A 119 -20.13 -4.86 1.18
C PRO A 119 -21.61 -5.03 0.75
N PRO A 120 -22.58 -4.74 1.64
CA PRO A 120 -24.00 -5.04 1.38
C PRO A 120 -24.57 -4.42 0.10
N ASN A 121 -24.08 -3.25 -0.31
CA ASN A 121 -24.48 -2.60 -1.56
C ASN A 121 -24.05 -3.41 -2.79
N VAL A 122 -22.80 -3.87 -2.84
CA VAL A 122 -22.27 -4.73 -3.93
C VAL A 122 -23.02 -6.06 -3.96
N GLU A 123 -23.22 -6.68 -2.79
CA GLU A 123 -23.93 -7.95 -2.70
C GLU A 123 -25.38 -7.82 -3.19
N SER A 124 -26.06 -6.72 -2.86
CA SER A 124 -27.42 -6.45 -3.34
C SER A 124 -27.52 -6.28 -4.85
N VAL A 125 -26.48 -5.74 -5.49
CA VAL A 125 -26.39 -5.60 -6.95
C VAL A 125 -26.18 -6.99 -7.58
N LEU A 126 -25.26 -7.78 -7.05
CA LEU A 126 -25.01 -9.16 -7.51
C LEU A 126 -26.27 -10.04 -7.42
N ARG A 127 -27.03 -9.93 -6.33
CA ARG A 127 -28.31 -10.66 -6.14
C ARG A 127 -29.36 -10.31 -7.20
N LYS A 128 -29.37 -9.07 -7.69
CA LYS A 128 -30.34 -8.59 -8.71
C LYS A 128 -29.94 -8.94 -10.14
N ILE A 129 -28.64 -8.99 -10.41
CA ILE A 129 -28.12 -9.25 -11.77
C ILE A 129 -28.15 -10.75 -12.08
N LEU A 130 -27.92 -11.61 -11.09
CA LEU A 130 -27.82 -13.06 -11.31
C LEU A 130 -29.15 -13.77 -11.08
N GLU A 131 -29.51 -14.69 -11.99
CA GLU A 131 -30.66 -15.57 -11.83
C GLU A 131 -30.50 -16.42 -10.56
N HIS A 132 -31.51 -16.43 -9.69
CA HIS A 132 -31.48 -17.07 -8.37
C HIS A 132 -30.38 -16.55 -7.43
N GLY A 133 -29.89 -15.32 -7.62
CA GLY A 133 -28.86 -14.69 -6.80
C GLY A 133 -29.13 -14.72 -5.29
N ASP A 134 -30.41 -14.76 -4.87
CA ASP A 134 -30.79 -14.85 -3.46
C ASP A 134 -30.34 -16.13 -2.75
N SER A 135 -30.15 -17.21 -3.51
CA SER A 135 -29.75 -18.52 -2.98
C SER A 135 -28.23 -18.63 -2.75
N PHE A 136 -27.46 -17.65 -3.20
CA PHE A 136 -26.00 -17.66 -3.13
C PHE A 136 -25.48 -16.64 -2.12
N LYS A 137 -24.31 -16.93 -1.55
CA LYS A 137 -23.47 -15.95 -0.87
C LYS A 137 -22.30 -15.59 -1.77
N PHE A 138 -22.11 -14.30 -2.03
CA PHE A 138 -21.03 -13.84 -2.89
C PHE A 138 -19.82 -13.42 -2.08
N SER A 139 -18.64 -13.72 -2.60
CA SER A 139 -17.37 -13.28 -2.02
C SER A 139 -16.34 -13.07 -3.12
N LEU A 140 -15.43 -12.12 -2.91
CA LEU A 140 -14.29 -11.92 -3.77
C LEU A 140 -13.14 -12.82 -3.32
N SER A 141 -12.67 -13.68 -4.21
CA SER A 141 -11.54 -14.57 -3.98
C SER A 141 -10.26 -13.92 -4.50
N ILE A 142 -9.30 -13.66 -3.61
CA ILE A 142 -8.05 -12.97 -3.94
C ILE A 142 -6.88 -13.90 -3.66
N GLY A 143 -6.03 -14.13 -4.66
CA GLY A 143 -4.84 -14.95 -4.48
C GLY A 143 -3.87 -14.35 -3.47
N LYS A 144 -3.29 -15.19 -2.60
CA LYS A 144 -2.29 -14.77 -1.60
C LYS A 144 -1.09 -14.06 -2.25
N SER A 145 -0.72 -14.44 -3.47
CA SER A 145 0.33 -13.78 -4.26
C SER A 145 0.05 -12.29 -4.52
N LYS A 146 -1.22 -11.88 -4.69
CA LYS A 146 -1.58 -10.47 -4.85
C LYS A 146 -1.37 -9.67 -3.57
N ILE A 147 -1.61 -10.30 -2.42
CA ILE A 147 -1.37 -9.68 -1.11
C ILE A 147 0.14 -9.65 -0.81
N GLN A 148 0.89 -10.68 -1.23
CA GLN A 148 2.35 -10.67 -1.15
C GLN A 148 2.95 -9.48 -1.89
N VAL A 149 2.45 -9.18 -3.10
CA VAL A 149 2.86 -7.99 -3.87
C VAL A 149 2.64 -6.69 -3.08
N VAL A 150 1.60 -6.60 -2.22
CA VAL A 150 1.41 -5.44 -1.33
C VAL A 150 2.55 -5.32 -0.33
N LEU A 151 2.90 -6.43 0.34
CA LEU A 151 4.01 -6.45 1.30
C LEU A 151 5.34 -6.09 0.63
N ASP A 152 5.59 -6.63 -0.56
CA ASP A 152 6.81 -6.37 -1.32
C ASP A 152 6.90 -4.91 -1.77
N ASN A 153 5.79 -4.30 -2.20
CA ASN A 153 5.75 -2.87 -2.51
C ASN A 153 6.15 -2.01 -1.31
N VAL A 154 5.62 -2.33 -0.12
CA VAL A 154 5.94 -1.60 1.12
C VAL A 154 7.42 -1.78 1.49
N LYS A 155 7.96 -3.01 1.40
CA LYS A 155 9.38 -3.29 1.63
C LYS A 155 10.26 -2.50 0.66
N ASN A 156 9.90 -2.51 -0.62
CA ASN A 156 10.62 -1.77 -1.67
C ASN A 156 10.56 -0.25 -1.45
N THR A 157 9.42 0.29 -1.03
CA THR A 157 9.30 1.71 -0.68
C THR A 157 10.24 2.09 0.46
N ILE A 158 10.30 1.28 1.52
CA ILE A 158 11.20 1.53 2.66
C ILE A 158 12.68 1.39 2.23
N LEU A 159 13.00 0.39 1.41
CA LEU A 159 14.35 0.18 0.89
C LEU A 159 14.81 1.35 0.03
N ASN A 160 13.99 1.75 -0.95
CA ASN A 160 14.31 2.87 -1.82
C ASN A 160 14.45 4.17 -1.03
N TRP A 161 13.56 4.41 -0.06
CA TRP A 161 13.69 5.56 0.84
C TRP A 161 15.01 5.55 1.63
N ALA A 162 15.43 4.38 2.12
CA ALA A 162 16.71 4.25 2.82
C ALA A 162 17.92 4.47 1.88
N LEU A 163 17.83 4.07 0.61
CA LEU A 163 18.87 4.31 -0.40
C LEU A 163 18.96 5.80 -0.77
N ASP A 164 17.83 6.48 -0.92
CA ASP A 164 17.79 7.92 -1.19
C ASP A 164 18.39 8.72 -0.02
N LEU A 165 18.12 8.33 1.23
CA LEU A 165 18.76 8.95 2.40
C LEU A 165 20.29 8.77 2.38
N GLU A 166 20.78 7.56 2.06
CA GLU A 166 22.22 7.29 1.95
C GLU A 166 22.86 8.14 0.84
N GLN A 167 22.21 8.25 -0.33
CA GLN A 167 22.71 9.04 -1.46
C GLN A 167 22.89 10.52 -1.10
N GLU A 168 22.04 11.05 -0.21
CA GLU A 168 22.13 12.43 0.29
C GLU A 168 23.13 12.60 1.45
N GLY A 169 23.80 11.52 1.85
CA GLY A 169 24.74 11.49 2.97
C GLY A 169 24.05 11.53 4.34
N ILE A 170 22.76 11.18 4.40
CA ILE A 170 22.02 11.03 5.65
C ILE A 170 22.20 9.59 6.12
N LEU A 171 23.07 9.39 7.11
CA LEU A 171 23.44 8.05 7.58
C LEU A 171 22.97 7.81 9.01
N GLY A 172 22.95 8.86 9.84
CA GLY A 172 22.59 8.78 11.25
C GLY A 172 23.51 7.86 12.06
N GLU A 173 24.43 8.44 12.83
CA GLU A 173 25.33 7.69 13.70
C GLU A 173 24.75 7.51 15.11
N ASN A 174 24.98 6.34 15.72
CA ASN A 174 24.59 6.04 17.10
C ASN A 174 23.10 6.32 17.41
N MET A 175 22.20 5.93 16.50
CA MET A 175 20.76 6.17 16.63
C MET A 175 20.35 7.65 16.66
N THR A 176 21.20 8.56 16.18
CA THR A 176 20.94 10.01 16.15
C THR A 176 21.26 10.59 14.79
N PHE A 177 20.56 11.68 14.44
CA PHE A 177 20.83 12.46 13.24
C PHE A 177 21.27 13.86 13.65
N THR A 178 22.22 14.40 12.91
CA THR A 178 22.66 15.78 13.03
C THR A 178 21.56 16.75 12.58
N VAL A 179 21.69 18.02 12.95
CA VAL A 179 20.73 19.06 12.52
C VAL A 179 20.80 19.27 11.00
N GLU A 180 22.00 19.17 10.41
CA GLU A 180 22.21 19.27 8.96
C GLU A 180 21.50 18.14 8.20
N GLU A 181 21.62 16.89 8.68
CA GLU A 181 20.89 15.75 8.11
C GLU A 181 19.37 15.91 8.20
N GLN A 182 18.86 16.41 9.34
CA GLN A 182 17.43 16.68 9.51
C GLN A 182 16.96 17.76 8.52
N GLN A 183 17.73 18.83 8.32
CA GLN A 183 17.38 19.89 7.38
C GLN A 183 17.35 19.39 5.93
N LYS A 184 18.40 18.67 5.51
CA LYS A 184 18.45 18.04 4.17
C LYS A 184 17.25 17.12 3.93
N ALA A 185 16.87 16.34 4.94
CA ALA A 185 15.73 15.43 4.85
C ALA A 185 14.38 16.15 4.75
N ILE A 186 14.24 17.34 5.34
CA ILE A 186 13.00 18.13 5.25
C ILE A 186 12.90 18.86 3.91
N GLU A 187 14.03 19.34 3.37
CA GLU A 187 14.08 20.07 2.09
C GLU A 187 13.69 19.21 0.89
N LYS A 188 14.06 17.92 0.90
CA LYS A 188 13.56 16.96 -0.09
C LYS A 188 12.19 16.43 0.34
N SER A 189 11.13 16.93 -0.29
CA SER A 189 9.80 16.33 -0.18
C SER A 189 9.80 14.91 -0.76
N TYR A 190 10.07 13.91 0.08
CA TYR A 190 10.05 12.48 -0.28
C TYR A 190 8.63 11.96 -0.62
N ILE A 191 7.62 12.85 -0.67
CA ILE A 191 6.21 12.51 -0.82
C ILE A 191 5.87 12.05 -2.24
N ASN A 192 6.37 12.75 -3.27
CA ASN A 192 5.88 12.53 -4.64
C ASN A 192 6.43 11.25 -5.28
N ASN A 193 7.66 10.85 -4.96
CA ASN A 193 8.31 9.71 -5.63
C ASN A 193 7.82 8.34 -5.12
N TYR A 194 7.38 8.25 -3.87
CA TYR A 194 7.12 6.94 -3.23
C TYR A 194 5.65 6.57 -3.09
N PHE A 195 4.74 7.56 -3.07
CA PHE A 195 3.34 7.30 -2.69
C PHE A 195 2.34 7.40 -3.84
N TYR A 196 2.68 8.09 -4.94
CA TYR A 196 1.68 8.50 -5.93
C TYR A 196 1.87 7.95 -7.35
N GLY A 197 2.92 7.16 -7.61
CA GLY A 197 3.23 6.68 -8.97
C GLY A 197 3.71 7.80 -9.88
N ASP A 198 4.26 7.42 -11.04
CA ASP A 198 4.97 8.31 -11.97
C ASP A 198 4.19 9.62 -12.22
N VAL A 199 4.80 10.73 -11.81
CA VAL A 199 4.19 12.06 -11.93
C VAL A 199 4.53 12.61 -13.32
N SER A 200 3.94 12.01 -14.35
CA SER A 200 4.19 12.41 -15.75
C SER A 200 3.60 13.78 -16.12
N ASP A 201 2.70 14.34 -15.29
CA ASP A 201 1.98 15.59 -15.60
C ASP A 201 1.87 16.57 -14.41
N SER A 202 2.88 16.63 -13.52
CA SER A 202 2.98 17.80 -12.64
C SER A 202 4.04 18.76 -13.18
N GLN A 203 3.60 19.95 -13.59
CA GLN A 203 4.49 21.11 -13.65
C GLN A 203 4.99 21.41 -12.24
N ILE A 204 6.07 20.75 -11.83
CA ILE A 204 6.79 21.07 -10.61
C ILE A 204 7.62 22.30 -10.92
N GLN A 205 7.12 23.47 -10.52
CA GLN A 205 7.87 24.71 -10.54
C GLN A 205 8.86 24.68 -9.36
N GLN A 206 10.10 24.26 -9.63
CA GLN A 206 11.20 24.49 -8.69
C GLN A 206 11.54 25.98 -8.69
N ASN A 207 11.72 26.55 -7.50
CA ASN A 207 11.92 27.97 -7.27
C ASN A 207 13.25 28.47 -7.87
N SER A 208 13.26 28.72 -9.18
CA SER A 208 14.30 29.51 -9.85
C SER A 208 13.77 30.94 -10.03
N GLU A 209 14.55 31.93 -9.61
CA GLU A 209 14.14 33.34 -9.45
C GLU A 209 13.66 34.07 -10.73
N ASN A 210 13.55 33.44 -11.90
CA ASN A 210 13.31 34.15 -13.17
C ASN A 210 12.41 33.45 -14.22
N CYS A 211 11.35 32.73 -13.84
CA CYS A 211 10.41 32.19 -14.84
C CYS A 211 8.99 32.76 -14.72
N THR A 212 8.57 33.50 -15.74
CA THR A 212 7.18 33.95 -15.96
C THR A 212 6.40 32.92 -16.77
N GLN A 213 5.20 32.58 -16.30
CA GLN A 213 4.32 31.58 -16.89
C GLN A 213 3.43 32.25 -17.95
N SER A 214 3.40 31.71 -19.16
CA SER A 214 2.39 32.05 -20.16
C SER A 214 1.35 30.93 -20.21
N THR A 215 0.16 31.20 -19.69
CA THR A 215 -1.04 30.39 -19.89
C THR A 215 -1.57 30.63 -21.29
N GLN A 216 -1.51 29.62 -22.17
CA GLN A 216 -2.35 29.59 -23.37
C GLN A 216 -3.62 28.79 -23.06
N TYR A 217 -4.76 29.44 -23.35
CA TYR A 217 -6.12 28.90 -23.24
C TYR A 217 -6.41 27.83 -24.28
#